data_AF-A0A8J8NNV7-F1
#
_entry.id   AF-A0A8J8NNV7-F1
#
_cell.length_a   1.000
_cell.length_b   1.000
_cell.length_c   1.000
_cell.angle_alpha   90.00
_cell.angle_beta   90.00
_cell.angle_gamma   90.00
#
_symmetry.space_group_name_H-M   'P 1'
#
loop_
_entity.id
_entity.type
_entity.pdbx_description
1 polymer ?
#
loop_
_entity_poly.entity_id
_entity_poly.type
_entity_poly.pdbx_seq_one_letter_code
_entity_poly.pdbx_strand_id
1 'polypeptide(L)'
;MKVYQHAANVLTSIRTNNLGFKTAFYQYHEENKHEVDSYITRIYSIAINTYQQNEAIEEACQAMEGIEDVDDEMWDLLKVLVYEACVKGQRLRMGGRLPKLIKHNNETLKAVLSGGKAKDIIQEGTAAKAVPRAATAVYIRPNTHHFGTPQFSLGQTRKFLGALGFKVRKFHRLGLIRVIDNKLQGLCIATQPIIKNAEYMIQDLSSCLPVIFLRKYLEQHIFSHITDKPALLSQLRTLKALDATAAPGNKTLQLSEFVGEVLSYEKDVNRFAVLKKRVHECKASKMVTVINEDFLECNPVENPNLQDLDIILCDPSCSGSGMKLHSGHSTQSIAPCTLDIETPEDQLERAKNLGKFQFKILSKALNEFVNGDEGARFVVYSTCSIYREENEEVVRDVLKRQDGERPRWKTVDLTSVDAGISKSYNEGFHWNDELGCLRICASCGPKNYLNGFFLTIFERIVYDSS
;
A
#
# COMPACT_ATOMS: atom_id res chain seq x y z
N MET A 1 -29.27 7.30 14.03
CA MET A 1 -30.16 7.44 12.87
C MET A 1 -29.36 7.75 11.60
N LYS A 2 -28.86 8.98 11.39
CA LYS A 2 -28.13 9.36 10.15
C LYS A 2 -26.85 8.57 9.85
N VAL A 3 -26.09 8.16 10.87
CA VAL A 3 -24.81 7.45 10.70
C VAL A 3 -24.92 6.15 9.90
N TYR A 4 -25.97 5.35 10.12
CA TYR A 4 -26.19 4.10 9.39
C TYR A 4 -26.51 4.38 7.92
N GLN A 5 -27.32 5.41 7.65
CA GLN A 5 -27.64 5.83 6.30
C GLN A 5 -26.40 6.32 5.55
N HIS A 6 -25.58 7.17 6.18
CA HIS A 6 -24.33 7.61 5.54
C HIS A 6 -23.38 6.45 5.26
N ALA A 7 -23.28 5.47 6.18
CA ALA A 7 -22.47 4.29 5.93
C ALA A 7 -23.03 3.44 4.77
N ALA A 8 -24.36 3.28 4.70
CA ALA A 8 -25.03 2.60 3.60
C ALA A 8 -24.79 3.30 2.26
N ASN A 9 -24.90 4.62 2.21
CA ASN A 9 -24.68 5.41 0.99
C ASN A 9 -23.25 5.27 0.45
N VAL A 10 -22.25 5.13 1.34
CA VAL A 10 -20.87 4.80 0.93
C VAL A 10 -20.80 3.41 0.29
N LEU A 11 -21.53 2.42 0.80
CA LEU A 11 -21.57 1.08 0.18
C LEU A 11 -22.33 1.09 -1.14
N THR A 12 -23.42 1.86 -1.23
CA THR A 12 -24.18 2.03 -2.47
C THR A 12 -23.30 2.63 -3.56
N SER A 13 -22.51 3.67 -3.26
CA SER A 13 -21.60 4.26 -4.27
C SER A 13 -20.50 3.30 -4.72
N ILE A 14 -20.05 2.39 -3.85
CA ILE A 14 -19.16 1.29 -4.24
C ILE A 14 -19.86 0.35 -5.22
N ARG A 15 -21.09 -0.07 -4.90
CA ARG A 15 -21.87 -1.01 -5.71
C ARG A 15 -22.26 -0.43 -7.07
N THR A 16 -22.74 0.82 -7.12
CA THR A 16 -23.26 1.44 -8.35
C THR A 16 -22.16 1.94 -9.28
N ASN A 17 -21.06 2.47 -8.72
CA ASN A 17 -20.00 3.10 -9.50
C ASN A 17 -18.73 2.23 -9.62
N ASN A 18 -18.76 0.99 -9.09
CA ASN A 18 -17.63 0.06 -9.08
C ASN A 18 -16.32 0.68 -8.52
N LEU A 19 -16.46 1.45 -7.44
CA LEU A 19 -15.36 2.19 -6.82
C LEU A 19 -14.65 1.38 -5.74
N GLY A 20 -13.36 1.63 -5.54
CA GLY A 20 -12.67 1.16 -4.33
C GLY A 20 -13.18 1.88 -3.08
N PHE A 21 -13.22 1.19 -1.94
CA PHE A 21 -13.79 1.72 -0.68
C PHE A 21 -13.27 3.12 -0.30
N LYS A 22 -11.95 3.33 -0.34
CA LYS A 22 -11.36 4.63 0.02
C LYS A 22 -11.84 5.74 -0.90
N THR A 23 -11.88 5.48 -2.21
CA THR A 23 -12.36 6.45 -3.21
C THR A 23 -13.82 6.81 -2.94
N ALA A 24 -14.68 5.81 -2.79
CA ALA A 24 -16.09 5.99 -2.49
C ALA A 24 -16.32 6.77 -1.19
N PHE A 25 -15.59 6.44 -0.12
CA PHE A 25 -15.72 7.11 1.16
C PHE A 25 -15.31 8.59 1.11
N TYR A 26 -14.16 8.90 0.51
CA TYR A 26 -13.66 10.28 0.47
C TYR A 26 -14.46 11.16 -0.50
N GLN A 27 -14.94 10.62 -1.62
CA GLN A 27 -15.88 11.33 -2.49
C GLN A 27 -17.17 11.67 -1.74
N TYR A 28 -17.77 10.66 -1.08
CA TYR A 28 -18.96 10.86 -0.27
C TYR A 28 -18.74 11.89 0.85
N HIS A 29 -17.57 11.86 1.50
CA HIS A 29 -17.21 12.82 2.55
C HIS A 29 -17.15 14.25 2.04
N GLU A 30 -16.48 14.51 0.92
CA GLU A 30 -16.39 15.88 0.39
C GLU A 30 -17.75 16.40 -0.07
N GLU A 31 -18.58 15.56 -0.69
CA GLU A 31 -19.94 15.93 -1.11
C GLU A 31 -20.88 16.23 0.07
N ASN A 32 -20.68 15.58 1.21
CA ASN A 32 -21.59 15.65 2.37
C ASN A 32 -20.92 16.25 3.61
N LYS A 33 -19.83 17.00 3.42
CA LYS A 33 -18.90 17.43 4.47
C LYS A 33 -19.58 18.07 5.68
N HIS A 34 -20.53 18.96 5.43
CA HIS A 34 -21.25 19.69 6.47
C HIS A 34 -22.14 18.79 7.36
N GLU A 35 -22.57 17.63 6.86
CA GLU A 35 -23.43 16.71 7.62
C GLU A 35 -22.66 15.62 8.35
N VAL A 36 -21.55 15.15 7.75
CA VAL A 36 -20.89 13.91 8.20
C VAL A 36 -19.66 14.13 9.06
N ASP A 37 -19.07 15.34 9.08
CA ASP A 37 -17.77 15.60 9.73
C ASP A 37 -17.75 15.20 11.21
N SER A 38 -18.83 15.52 11.93
CA SER A 38 -18.98 15.20 13.36
C SER A 38 -19.07 13.69 13.65
N TYR A 39 -19.37 12.87 12.65
CA TYR A 39 -19.52 11.41 12.77
C TYR A 39 -18.59 10.62 11.86
N ILE A 40 -17.64 11.28 11.19
CA ILE A 40 -16.85 10.71 10.09
C ILE A 40 -16.14 9.42 10.48
N THR A 41 -15.52 9.37 11.67
CA THR A 41 -14.83 8.18 12.15
C THR A 41 -15.78 7.00 12.36
N ARG A 42 -17.01 7.28 12.83
CA ARG A 42 -18.02 6.26 13.06
C ARG A 42 -18.62 5.76 11.75
N ILE A 43 -18.88 6.67 10.80
CA ILE A 43 -19.36 6.32 9.46
C ILE A 43 -18.30 5.45 8.76
N TYR A 44 -17.04 5.88 8.78
CA TYR A 44 -15.92 5.12 8.23
C TYR A 44 -15.86 3.72 8.82
N SER A 45 -15.89 3.61 10.16
CA SER A 45 -15.80 2.32 10.85
C SER A 45 -16.94 1.38 10.50
N ILE A 46 -18.18 1.87 10.42
CA ILE A 46 -19.33 1.03 10.09
C ILE A 46 -19.26 0.60 8.63
N ALA A 47 -18.97 1.54 7.72
CA ALA A 47 -18.89 1.26 6.29
C ALA A 47 -17.75 0.28 5.97
N ILE A 48 -16.53 0.49 6.51
CA ILE A 48 -15.38 -0.37 6.19
C ILE A 48 -15.57 -1.79 6.69
N ASN A 49 -16.10 -1.95 7.91
CA ASN A 49 -16.27 -3.28 8.48
C ASN A 49 -17.42 -4.03 7.81
N THR A 50 -18.49 -3.34 7.41
CA THR A 50 -19.58 -3.93 6.61
C THR A 50 -19.05 -4.34 5.23
N TYR A 51 -18.26 -3.46 4.57
CA TYR A 51 -17.65 -3.74 3.27
C TYR A 51 -16.70 -4.94 3.30
N GLN A 52 -15.86 -5.05 4.34
CA GLN A 52 -14.91 -6.16 4.50
C GLN A 52 -15.59 -7.52 4.68
N GLN A 53 -16.83 -7.54 5.17
CA GLN A 53 -17.61 -8.75 5.40
C GLN A 53 -18.81 -8.84 4.44
N ASN A 54 -18.78 -8.13 3.31
CA ASN A 54 -19.94 -7.98 2.44
C ASN A 54 -20.49 -9.35 2.00
N GLU A 55 -19.64 -10.29 1.58
CA GLU A 55 -20.07 -11.63 1.13
C GLU A 55 -20.85 -12.38 2.21
N ALA A 56 -20.31 -12.48 3.43
CA ALA A 56 -20.96 -13.18 4.53
C ALA A 56 -22.24 -12.50 5.01
N ILE A 57 -22.26 -11.15 5.03
CA ILE A 57 -23.46 -10.39 5.40
C ILE A 57 -24.53 -10.52 4.32
N GLU A 58 -24.14 -10.51 3.05
CA GLU A 58 -25.05 -10.65 1.91
C GLU A 58 -25.70 -12.03 1.88
N GLU A 59 -24.92 -13.10 2.08
CA GLU A 59 -25.44 -14.47 2.26
C GLU A 59 -26.44 -14.54 3.43
N ALA A 60 -26.09 -13.93 4.58
CA ALA A 60 -26.97 -13.89 5.74
C ALA A 60 -28.26 -13.12 5.48
N CYS A 61 -28.19 -11.96 4.79
CA CYS A 61 -29.37 -11.19 4.40
C CYS A 61 -30.29 -11.98 3.46
N GLN A 62 -29.72 -12.68 2.47
CA GLN A 62 -30.47 -13.47 1.50
C GLN A 62 -31.19 -14.67 2.13
N ALA A 63 -30.69 -15.17 3.26
CA ALA A 63 -31.33 -16.24 4.02
C ALA A 63 -32.52 -15.78 4.91
N MET A 64 -32.80 -14.47 4.97
CA MET A 64 -33.86 -13.93 5.84
C MET A 64 -35.26 -14.18 5.26
N GLU A 65 -36.20 -14.59 6.11
CA GLU A 65 -37.62 -14.59 5.79
C GLU A 65 -38.14 -13.14 5.67
N GLY A 66 -38.88 -12.85 4.60
CA GLY A 66 -39.39 -11.51 4.28
C GLY A 66 -38.37 -10.58 3.63
N ILE A 67 -37.26 -11.12 3.13
CA ILE A 67 -36.24 -10.35 2.39
C ILE A 67 -36.75 -9.81 1.06
N GLU A 68 -37.71 -10.49 0.43
CA GLU A 68 -38.35 -10.13 -0.84
C GLU A 68 -39.01 -8.74 -0.81
N ASP A 69 -39.36 -8.27 0.38
CA ASP A 69 -39.97 -6.96 0.56
C ASP A 69 -38.95 -5.81 0.78
N VAL A 70 -37.65 -6.11 0.74
CA VAL A 70 -36.58 -5.13 0.86
C VAL A 70 -36.16 -4.71 -0.54
N ASP A 71 -36.40 -3.44 -0.88
CA ASP A 71 -35.99 -2.88 -2.15
C ASP A 71 -34.47 -2.69 -2.26
N ASP A 72 -33.99 -2.52 -3.49
CA ASP A 72 -32.58 -2.31 -3.81
C ASP A 72 -31.99 -1.05 -3.16
N GLU A 73 -32.82 -0.05 -2.84
CA GLU A 73 -32.41 1.19 -2.18
C GLU A 73 -32.09 0.96 -0.69
N MET A 74 -32.81 0.05 -0.05
CA MET A 74 -32.63 -0.32 1.36
C MET A 74 -31.62 -1.44 1.56
N TRP A 75 -31.14 -2.09 0.49
CA TRP A 75 -30.23 -3.24 0.57
C TRP A 75 -28.94 -2.94 1.35
N ASP A 76 -28.24 -1.87 0.98
CA ASP A 76 -26.98 -1.50 1.63
C ASP A 76 -27.20 -1.03 3.08
N LEU A 77 -28.37 -0.47 3.38
CA LEU A 77 -28.77 -0.13 4.75
C LEU A 77 -29.05 -1.38 5.57
N LEU A 78 -29.74 -2.38 5.01
CA LEU A 78 -29.97 -3.66 5.67
C LEU A 78 -28.64 -4.32 6.05
N LYS A 79 -27.68 -4.39 5.12
CA LYS A 79 -26.34 -4.95 5.37
C LYS A 79 -25.62 -4.25 6.54
N VAL A 80 -25.65 -2.91 6.57
CA VAL A 80 -25.07 -2.12 7.67
C VAL A 80 -25.73 -2.46 9.02
N LEU A 81 -27.05 -2.63 9.04
CA LEU A 81 -27.78 -2.93 10.26
C LEU A 81 -27.58 -4.37 10.73
N VAL A 82 -27.50 -5.34 9.81
CA VAL A 82 -27.15 -6.73 10.12
C VAL A 82 -25.74 -6.80 10.72
N TYR A 83 -24.77 -6.08 10.16
CA TYR A 83 -23.43 -5.97 10.75
C TYR A 83 -23.47 -5.44 12.18
N GLU A 84 -24.12 -4.29 12.42
CA GLU A 84 -24.14 -3.68 13.74
C GLU A 84 -24.91 -4.52 14.78
N ALA A 85 -26.02 -5.17 14.38
CA ALA A 85 -26.84 -5.96 15.29
C ALA A 85 -26.28 -7.36 15.55
N CYS A 86 -25.90 -8.08 14.50
CA CYS A 86 -25.62 -9.52 14.55
C CYS A 86 -24.12 -9.81 14.62
N VAL A 87 -23.27 -9.03 13.94
CA VAL A 87 -21.81 -9.23 13.97
C VAL A 87 -21.20 -8.52 15.19
N LYS A 88 -21.56 -7.26 15.40
CA LYS A 88 -21.01 -6.44 16.49
C LYS A 88 -21.76 -6.58 17.81
N GLY A 89 -22.98 -7.14 17.79
CA GLY A 89 -23.83 -7.28 18.96
C GLY A 89 -24.33 -5.96 19.55
N GLN A 90 -24.41 -4.88 18.76
CA GLN A 90 -24.85 -3.57 19.24
C GLN A 90 -26.35 -3.39 19.11
N ARG A 91 -26.95 -2.75 20.11
CA ARG A 91 -28.34 -2.32 20.03
C ARG A 91 -28.49 -1.24 18.95
N LEU A 92 -29.29 -1.53 17.93
CA LEU A 92 -29.60 -0.59 16.86
C LEU A 92 -30.28 0.66 17.41
N ARG A 93 -29.71 1.83 17.10
CA ARG A 93 -30.24 3.15 17.49
C ARG A 93 -31.15 3.73 16.41
N MET A 94 -32.07 2.90 15.91
CA MET A 94 -33.13 3.27 14.98
C MET A 94 -34.31 2.29 15.08
N GLY A 95 -35.52 2.80 14.82
CA GLY A 95 -36.72 1.98 14.62
C GLY A 95 -37.00 1.80 13.12
N GLY A 96 -38.12 1.16 12.80
CA GLY A 96 -38.58 0.97 11.42
C GLY A 96 -38.68 -0.50 11.01
N ARG A 97 -38.89 -0.74 9.72
CA ARG A 97 -39.09 -2.08 9.14
C ARG A 97 -37.83 -2.95 9.25
N LEU A 98 -36.65 -2.44 8.86
CA LEU A 98 -35.41 -3.24 8.85
C LEU A 98 -34.99 -3.74 10.24
N PRO A 99 -34.97 -2.93 11.31
CA PRO A 99 -34.67 -3.46 12.65
C PRO A 99 -35.66 -4.52 13.14
N LYS A 100 -36.94 -4.42 12.75
CA LYS A 100 -37.95 -5.45 13.06
C LYS A 100 -37.68 -6.74 12.29
N LEU A 101 -37.35 -6.61 11.00
CA LEU A 101 -37.00 -7.72 10.13
C LEU A 101 -35.76 -8.48 10.63
N ILE A 102 -34.71 -7.75 11.03
CA ILE A 102 -33.50 -8.31 11.64
C ILE A 102 -33.84 -9.04 12.94
N LYS A 103 -34.67 -8.44 13.81
CA LYS A 103 -35.08 -9.05 15.07
C LYS A 103 -35.87 -10.36 14.84
N HIS A 104 -36.73 -10.38 13.81
CA HIS A 104 -37.50 -11.57 13.44
C HIS A 104 -36.58 -12.71 12.96
N ASN A 105 -35.57 -12.37 12.17
CA ASN A 105 -34.62 -13.31 11.57
C ASN A 105 -33.34 -13.55 12.40
N ASN A 106 -33.32 -13.18 13.69
CA ASN A 106 -32.10 -13.15 14.49
C ASN A 106 -31.40 -14.52 14.58
N GLU A 107 -32.17 -15.61 14.72
CA GLU A 107 -31.60 -16.96 14.81
C GLU A 107 -31.05 -17.45 13.46
N THR A 108 -31.75 -17.17 12.35
CA THR A 108 -31.26 -17.47 10.99
C THR A 108 -29.99 -16.69 10.66
N LEU A 109 -30.00 -15.38 10.95
CA LEU A 109 -28.83 -14.51 10.76
C LEU A 109 -27.63 -15.01 11.54
N LYS A 110 -27.81 -15.33 12.83
CA LYS A 110 -26.73 -15.93 13.64
C LYS A 110 -26.26 -17.26 13.08
N ALA A 111 -27.18 -18.13 12.65
CA ALA A 111 -26.85 -19.45 12.12
C ALA A 111 -26.00 -19.36 10.86
N VAL A 112 -26.41 -18.55 9.87
CA VAL A 112 -25.70 -18.37 8.59
C VAL A 112 -24.36 -17.67 8.82
N LEU A 113 -24.37 -16.58 9.59
CA LEU A 113 -23.13 -15.91 9.97
C LEU A 113 -22.21 -16.93 10.66
N SER A 114 -22.71 -17.78 11.56
CA SER A 114 -21.89 -18.79 12.27
C SER A 114 -21.49 -20.03 11.45
N GLY A 115 -22.18 -20.31 10.35
CA GLY A 115 -22.18 -21.62 9.67
C GLY A 115 -21.59 -21.65 8.26
N GLY A 116 -21.50 -20.50 7.56
CA GLY A 116 -20.89 -20.40 6.23
C GLY A 116 -19.36 -20.48 6.24
N LYS A 117 -18.70 -20.01 5.17
CA LYS A 117 -17.23 -19.74 5.13
C LYS A 117 -16.73 -18.77 6.24
N ALA A 118 -17.61 -18.36 7.15
CA ALA A 118 -17.37 -17.62 8.38
C ALA A 118 -17.07 -18.51 9.61
N LYS A 119 -16.83 -19.82 9.43
CA LYS A 119 -16.31 -20.71 10.50
C LYS A 119 -14.93 -20.32 11.03
N ASP A 120 -14.16 -19.51 10.29
CA ASP A 120 -12.91 -18.91 10.78
C ASP A 120 -13.13 -17.65 11.64
N ILE A 121 -14.38 -17.30 11.99
CA ILE A 121 -14.72 -16.03 12.66
C ILE A 121 -15.59 -16.21 13.90
N ILE A 122 -16.51 -17.18 13.93
CA ILE A 122 -17.58 -17.18 14.95
C ILE A 122 -17.40 -18.17 16.11
N GLN A 123 -16.35 -18.99 16.10
CA GLN A 123 -15.90 -19.67 17.34
C GLN A 123 -15.22 -18.73 18.37
N GLU A 124 -15.20 -17.41 18.14
CA GLU A 124 -14.83 -16.42 19.17
C GLU A 124 -16.05 -15.77 19.86
N GLY A 125 -17.26 -16.32 19.70
CA GLY A 125 -18.51 -15.71 20.19
C GLY A 125 -18.94 -16.06 21.62
N THR A 126 -18.48 -17.17 22.21
CA THR A 126 -18.77 -17.50 23.61
C THR A 126 -17.52 -18.10 24.27
N ALA A 127 -17.02 -17.42 25.31
CA ALA A 127 -15.81 -17.72 26.08
C ALA A 127 -14.43 -17.50 25.41
N ALA A 128 -14.37 -16.84 24.25
CA ALA A 128 -13.20 -16.06 23.85
C ALA A 128 -13.63 -14.60 23.73
N LYS A 129 -12.86 -13.67 24.27
CA LYS A 129 -13.08 -12.24 24.05
C LYS A 129 -13.06 -12.01 22.55
N ALA A 130 -14.17 -11.58 21.95
CA ALA A 130 -14.13 -10.85 20.70
C ALA A 130 -13.13 -9.71 20.91
N VAL A 131 -11.93 -9.85 20.37
CA VAL A 131 -10.94 -8.77 20.33
C VAL A 131 -11.16 -8.12 18.97
N PRO A 132 -11.88 -6.98 18.88
CA PRO A 132 -11.64 -6.12 17.74
C PRO A 132 -10.13 -5.88 17.77
N ARG A 133 -9.38 -6.23 16.72
CA ARG A 133 -7.91 -6.04 16.71
C ARG A 133 -7.62 -4.55 16.81
N ALA A 134 -7.63 -4.10 18.05
CA ALA A 134 -7.44 -2.74 18.47
C ALA A 134 -6.02 -2.31 18.09
N ALA A 135 -5.10 -3.27 18.22
CA ALA A 135 -3.67 -3.23 17.97
C ALA A 135 -3.31 -3.59 16.51
N THR A 136 -2.92 -2.62 15.68
CA THR A 136 -2.32 -2.85 14.34
C THR A 136 -0.86 -2.46 14.32
N ALA A 137 -0.05 -3.14 13.52
CA ALA A 137 1.34 -2.74 13.32
C ALA A 137 1.41 -1.61 12.29
N VAL A 138 2.04 -0.51 12.67
CA VAL A 138 2.33 0.63 11.79
C VAL A 138 3.82 0.86 11.78
N TYR A 139 4.37 1.17 10.62
CA TYR A 139 5.78 1.53 10.47
C TYR A 139 5.92 3.02 10.24
N ILE A 140 6.87 3.61 10.94
CA ILE A 140 7.26 5.01 10.77
C ILE A 140 8.74 5.10 10.45
N ARG A 141 9.08 6.06 9.58
CA ARG A 141 10.46 6.39 9.19
C ARG A 141 10.74 7.86 9.43
N PRO A 142 11.96 8.26 9.81
CA PRO A 142 12.31 9.67 9.93
C PRO A 142 12.17 10.36 8.56
N ASN A 143 11.77 11.63 8.57
CA ASN A 143 11.79 12.50 7.40
C ASN A 143 13.07 13.35 7.40
N THR A 144 13.99 13.08 6.48
CA THR A 144 15.28 13.80 6.47
C THR A 144 15.19 15.22 5.89
N HIS A 145 14.05 15.63 5.33
CA HIS A 145 13.84 16.97 4.79
C HIS A 145 13.62 18.05 5.86
N HIS A 146 13.45 17.66 7.12
CA HIS A 146 13.43 18.56 8.27
C HIS A 146 14.85 19.01 8.65
N PHE A 147 15.51 19.77 7.76
CA PHE A 147 16.84 20.35 8.00
C PHE A 147 16.82 21.34 9.17
N GLY A 148 17.85 21.32 10.02
CA GLY A 148 18.08 22.34 11.06
C GLY A 148 17.15 22.30 12.28
N THR A 149 16.20 21.36 12.34
CA THR A 149 15.38 21.13 13.53
C THR A 149 15.92 19.91 14.29
N PRO A 150 16.11 19.96 15.62
CA PRO A 150 16.49 18.76 16.38
C PRO A 150 15.40 17.70 16.24
N GLN A 151 15.62 16.73 15.34
CA GLN A 151 14.76 15.56 15.27
C GLN A 151 15.14 14.63 16.42
N PHE A 152 14.13 14.05 17.05
CA PHE A 152 14.38 12.94 17.95
C PHE A 152 15.13 11.84 17.19
N SER A 153 16.32 11.49 17.69
CA SER A 153 16.99 10.25 17.30
C SER A 153 16.01 9.09 17.45
N LEU A 154 16.20 8.00 16.70
CA LEU A 154 15.37 6.80 16.85
C LEU A 154 15.25 6.34 18.32
N GLY A 155 16.29 6.56 19.13
CA GLY A 155 16.30 6.32 20.57
C GLY A 155 15.33 7.21 21.34
N GLN A 156 15.37 8.52 21.10
CA GLN A 156 14.47 9.47 21.74
C GLN A 156 13.02 9.25 21.29
N THR A 157 12.77 9.02 20.00
CA THR A 157 11.42 8.75 19.48
C THR A 157 10.81 7.51 20.13
N ARG A 158 11.60 6.44 20.29
CA ARG A 158 11.14 5.24 21.00
C ARG A 158 10.78 5.54 22.46
N LYS A 159 11.61 6.31 23.18
CA LYS A 159 11.34 6.68 24.58
C LYS A 159 10.08 7.54 24.68
N PHE A 160 9.94 8.53 23.81
CA PHE A 160 8.75 9.38 23.71
C PHE A 160 7.47 8.57 23.47
N LEU A 161 7.45 7.75 22.42
CA LEU A 161 6.28 6.90 22.11
C LEU A 161 6.01 5.87 23.22
N GLY A 162 7.05 5.30 23.83
CA GLY A 162 6.90 4.40 24.97
C GLY A 162 6.27 5.07 26.20
N ALA A 163 6.65 6.33 26.48
CA ALA A 163 6.05 7.12 27.55
C ALA A 163 4.57 7.44 27.30
N LEU A 164 4.17 7.53 26.03
CA LEU A 164 2.76 7.65 25.61
C LEU A 164 1.99 6.32 25.61
N GLY A 165 2.63 5.20 25.99
CA GLY A 165 2.00 3.88 26.10
C GLY A 165 2.04 3.03 24.82
N PHE A 166 2.68 3.49 23.74
CA PHE A 166 2.84 2.67 22.54
C PHE A 166 3.84 1.53 22.76
N LYS A 167 3.55 0.34 22.22
CA LYS A 167 4.55 -0.73 22.09
C LYS A 167 5.39 -0.46 20.84
N VAL A 168 6.69 -0.32 21.01
CA VAL A 168 7.59 0.13 19.94
C VAL A 168 8.79 -0.81 19.78
N ARG A 169 9.10 -1.20 18.53
CA ARG A 169 10.28 -2.00 18.16
C ARG A 169 11.07 -1.27 17.08
N LYS A 170 12.39 -1.18 17.25
CA LYS A 170 13.28 -0.59 16.25
C LYS A 170 13.72 -1.61 15.21
N PHE A 171 13.86 -1.14 13.98
CA PHE A 171 14.54 -1.81 12.89
C PHE A 171 15.82 -1.04 12.60
N HIS A 172 16.78 -1.15 13.53
CA HIS A 172 17.91 -0.23 13.59
C HIS A 172 18.71 -0.13 12.28
N ARG A 173 18.90 -1.26 11.59
CA ARG A 173 19.61 -1.32 10.31
C ARG A 173 18.87 -0.68 9.14
N LEU A 174 17.55 -0.52 9.23
CA LEU A 174 16.69 0.11 8.21
C LEU A 174 16.26 1.54 8.56
N GLY A 175 16.57 2.02 9.77
CA GLY A 175 16.10 3.33 10.25
C GLY A 175 14.59 3.41 10.51
N LEU A 176 13.88 2.27 10.55
CA LEU A 176 12.43 2.22 10.76
C LEU A 176 12.07 1.96 12.23
N ILE A 177 10.89 2.42 12.62
CA ILE A 177 10.27 2.13 13.92
C ILE A 177 8.92 1.48 13.67
N ARG A 178 8.70 0.30 14.24
CA ARG A 178 7.40 -0.35 14.29
C ARG A 178 6.69 0.06 15.57
N VAL A 179 5.47 0.55 15.41
CA VAL A 179 4.58 1.01 16.46
C VAL A 179 3.34 0.12 16.44
N ILE A 180 2.91 -0.35 17.60
CA ILE A 180 1.60 -0.99 17.74
C ILE A 180 0.57 0.10 18.02
N ASP A 181 -0.26 0.38 17.03
CA ASP A 181 -1.34 1.34 17.08
C ASP A 181 -2.56 0.72 17.77
N ASN A 182 -3.06 1.29 18.86
CA ASN A 182 -4.23 0.78 19.57
C ASN A 182 -5.37 1.81 19.68
N LYS A 183 -6.17 1.90 18.62
CA LYS A 183 -7.21 2.94 18.51
C LYS A 183 -8.29 2.83 19.59
N LEU A 184 -8.60 1.64 20.09
CA LEU A 184 -9.57 1.47 21.18
C LEU A 184 -9.05 1.96 22.53
N GLN A 185 -7.73 2.00 22.70
CA GLN A 185 -7.07 2.57 23.87
C GLN A 185 -6.68 4.04 23.66
N GLY A 186 -7.17 4.69 22.60
CA GLY A 186 -6.82 6.07 22.25
C GLY A 186 -5.39 6.24 21.70
N LEU A 187 -4.67 5.14 21.48
CA LEU A 187 -3.32 5.14 20.93
C LEU A 187 -3.41 5.13 19.41
N CYS A 188 -3.36 6.32 18.80
CA CYS A 188 -3.30 6.50 17.35
C CYS A 188 -1.97 7.16 16.95
N ILE A 189 -1.07 6.45 16.27
CA ILE A 189 0.23 7.00 15.87
C ILE A 189 0.07 8.15 14.88
N ALA A 190 -0.94 8.08 14.00
CA ALA A 190 -1.23 9.11 13.01
C ALA A 190 -1.66 10.45 13.62
N THR A 191 -2.12 10.46 14.88
CA THR A 191 -2.51 11.70 15.56
C THR A 191 -1.35 12.37 16.32
N GLN A 192 -0.20 11.70 16.42
CA GLN A 192 0.93 12.17 17.22
C GLN A 192 1.62 13.37 16.55
N PRO A 193 2.17 14.32 17.36
CA PRO A 193 2.84 15.51 16.83
C PRO A 193 3.95 15.20 15.82
N ILE A 194 4.77 14.16 16.09
CA ILE A 194 5.85 13.77 15.19
C ILE A 194 5.37 13.35 13.79
N ILE A 195 4.12 12.88 13.65
CA ILE A 195 3.52 12.55 12.36
C ILE A 195 2.83 13.77 11.75
N LYS A 196 2.04 14.51 12.56
CA LYS A 196 1.34 15.72 12.10
C LYS A 196 2.28 16.82 11.62
N ASN A 197 3.45 16.92 12.25
CA ASN A 197 4.51 17.85 11.87
C ASN A 197 5.39 17.31 10.75
N ALA A 198 5.11 16.12 10.21
CA ALA A 198 5.91 15.44 9.18
C ALA A 198 7.38 15.18 9.57
N GLU A 199 7.72 15.12 10.87
CA GLU A 199 9.06 14.70 11.33
C GLU A 199 9.30 13.21 11.08
N TYR A 200 8.24 12.42 11.15
CA TYR A 200 8.21 11.01 10.79
C TYR A 200 7.06 10.75 9.80
N MET A 201 7.30 9.85 8.86
CA MET A 201 6.32 9.42 7.86
C MET A 201 5.84 8.01 8.16
N ILE A 202 4.52 7.80 8.05
CA ILE A 202 3.93 6.45 8.08
C ILE A 202 4.11 5.81 6.70
N GLN A 203 4.82 4.68 6.66
CA GLN A 203 5.02 3.89 5.45
C GLN A 203 5.32 2.45 5.82
N ASP A 204 4.56 1.51 5.24
CA ASP A 204 4.76 0.08 5.47
C ASP A 204 6.16 -0.39 5.07
N LEU A 205 6.69 -1.36 5.82
CA LEU A 205 8.01 -1.93 5.58
C LEU A 205 8.19 -2.36 4.12
N SER A 206 7.27 -3.16 3.56
CA SER A 206 7.36 -3.61 2.16
C SER A 206 7.40 -2.45 1.16
N SER A 207 6.67 -1.36 1.44
CA SER A 207 6.65 -0.15 0.60
C SER A 207 7.97 0.63 0.68
N CYS A 208 8.74 0.52 1.77
CA CYS A 208 10.07 1.12 1.88
C CYS A 208 11.14 0.35 1.10
N LEU A 209 10.92 -0.94 0.82
CA LEU A 209 11.96 -1.84 0.31
C LEU A 209 12.50 -1.48 -1.08
N PRO A 210 11.69 -1.10 -2.09
CA PRO A 210 12.22 -0.78 -3.42
C PRO A 210 13.32 0.29 -3.37
N VAL A 211 13.06 1.38 -2.64
CA VAL A 211 14.01 2.49 -2.48
C VAL A 211 15.20 2.12 -1.57
N ILE A 212 14.98 1.27 -0.55
CA ILE A 212 16.06 0.75 0.30
C ILE A 212 17.01 -0.14 -0.50
N PHE A 213 16.50 -1.09 -1.27
CA PHE A 213 17.30 -1.98 -2.11
C PHE A 213 18.08 -1.18 -3.15
N LEU A 214 17.43 -0.23 -3.84
CA LEU A 214 18.12 0.67 -4.77
C LEU A 214 19.27 1.41 -4.10
N ARG A 215 19.00 2.11 -2.98
CA ARG A 215 20.02 2.86 -2.26
C ARG A 215 21.18 1.95 -1.83
N LYS A 216 20.87 0.77 -1.28
CA LYS A 216 21.89 -0.18 -0.80
C LYS A 216 22.71 -0.76 -1.95
N TYR A 217 22.10 -1.02 -3.09
CA TYR A 217 22.82 -1.43 -4.30
C TYR A 217 23.78 -0.33 -4.76
N LEU A 218 23.32 0.92 -4.84
CA LEU A 218 24.18 2.06 -5.17
C LEU A 218 25.35 2.20 -4.20
N GLU A 219 25.11 2.09 -2.89
CA GLU A 219 26.17 2.20 -1.86
C GLU A 219 27.17 1.02 -1.91
N GLN A 220 26.70 -0.21 -2.14
CA GLN A 220 27.51 -1.43 -2.00
C GLN A 220 28.21 -1.87 -3.28
N HIS A 221 27.68 -1.52 -4.43
CA HIS A 221 28.15 -2.02 -5.73
C HIS A 221 28.61 -0.91 -6.66
N ILE A 222 27.88 0.21 -6.71
CA ILE A 222 28.18 1.30 -7.66
C ILE A 222 29.19 2.30 -7.07
N PHE A 223 28.97 2.73 -5.83
CA PHE A 223 29.79 3.69 -5.11
C PHE A 223 30.58 3.04 -3.97
N SER A 224 30.87 1.74 -4.09
CA SER A 224 31.57 0.93 -3.09
C SER A 224 32.96 1.47 -2.73
N HIS A 225 33.57 2.22 -3.64
CA HIS A 225 34.85 2.89 -3.44
C HIS A 225 34.77 4.12 -2.49
N ILE A 226 33.58 4.67 -2.23
CA ILE A 226 33.38 5.82 -1.36
C ILE A 226 33.01 5.35 0.05
N THR A 227 33.99 5.37 0.96
CA THR A 227 33.81 4.89 2.35
C THR A 227 33.37 6.00 3.32
N ASP A 228 33.65 7.26 2.99
CA ASP A 228 33.23 8.42 3.79
C ASP A 228 31.73 8.72 3.57
N LYS A 229 30.96 8.78 4.67
CA LYS A 229 29.50 8.94 4.60
C LYS A 229 29.05 10.29 4.02
N PRO A 230 29.64 11.44 4.43
CA PRO A 230 29.40 12.71 3.77
C PRO A 230 29.68 12.69 2.26
N ALA A 231 30.83 12.16 1.83
CA ALA A 231 31.18 12.06 0.42
C ALA A 231 30.19 11.18 -0.36
N LEU A 232 29.80 10.03 0.20
CA LEU A 232 28.81 9.13 -0.39
C LEU A 232 27.45 9.81 -0.54
N LEU A 233 27.01 10.57 0.47
CA LEU A 233 25.77 11.34 0.38
C LEU A 233 25.89 12.43 -0.69
N SER A 234 27.03 13.11 -0.80
CA SER A 234 27.27 14.09 -1.87
C SER A 234 27.18 13.45 -3.25
N GLN A 235 27.74 12.25 -3.42
CA GLN A 235 27.66 11.49 -4.68
C GLN A 235 26.21 11.08 -4.98
N LEU A 236 25.47 10.59 -4.00
CA LEU A 236 24.05 10.26 -4.19
C LEU A 236 23.22 11.51 -4.56
N ARG A 237 23.58 12.68 -4.03
CA ARG A 237 22.92 13.97 -4.33
C ARG A 237 23.20 14.50 -5.73
N THR A 238 24.14 13.92 -6.48
CA THR A 238 24.30 14.25 -7.91
C THR A 238 23.26 13.54 -8.77
N LEU A 239 22.59 12.51 -8.25
CA LEU A 239 21.65 11.72 -9.01
C LEU A 239 20.32 12.45 -9.20
N LYS A 240 19.75 12.30 -10.39
CA LYS A 240 18.41 12.76 -10.75
C LYS A 240 17.47 11.57 -10.95
N ALA A 241 16.27 11.68 -10.40
CA ALA A 241 15.29 10.61 -10.47
C ALA A 241 13.94 11.06 -11.05
N LEU A 242 13.20 10.10 -11.57
CA LEU A 242 11.81 10.25 -11.97
C LEU A 242 10.94 9.20 -11.28
N ASP A 243 9.77 9.59 -10.78
CA ASP A 243 8.73 8.69 -10.28
C ASP A 243 7.52 8.74 -11.22
N ALA A 244 7.28 7.63 -11.93
CA ALA A 244 6.35 7.57 -13.06
C ALA A 244 4.87 7.59 -12.64
N THR A 245 4.57 7.19 -11.40
CA THR A 245 3.21 7.06 -10.88
C THR A 245 3.19 7.42 -9.39
N ALA A 246 3.52 8.68 -9.11
CA ALA A 246 4.08 9.09 -7.83
C ALA A 246 3.09 9.12 -6.67
N ALA A 247 1.80 9.39 -6.86
CA ALA A 247 0.90 9.61 -5.73
C ALA A 247 0.61 8.30 -4.95
N PRO A 248 0.50 8.34 -3.61
CA PRO A 248 0.48 9.53 -2.76
C PRO A 248 1.86 10.04 -2.33
N GLY A 249 2.97 9.56 -2.90
CA GLY A 249 4.29 10.17 -2.75
C GLY A 249 5.19 9.56 -1.69
N ASN A 250 4.85 8.42 -1.09
CA ASN A 250 5.68 7.83 -0.04
C ASN A 250 7.07 7.42 -0.55
N LYS A 251 7.14 6.80 -1.73
CA LYS A 251 8.40 6.40 -2.36
C LYS A 251 9.13 7.59 -2.96
N THR A 252 8.42 8.51 -3.61
CA THR A 252 8.94 9.83 -4.02
C THR A 252 9.67 10.56 -2.88
N LEU A 253 8.99 10.69 -1.74
CA LEU A 253 9.52 11.35 -0.56
C LEU A 253 10.71 10.59 0.03
N GLN A 254 10.73 9.26 -0.06
CA GLN A 254 11.86 8.44 0.40
C GLN A 254 13.07 8.55 -0.53
N LEU A 255 12.84 8.62 -1.85
CA LEU A 255 13.88 8.75 -2.87
C LEU A 255 14.58 10.10 -2.74
N SER A 256 13.81 11.19 -2.61
CA SER A 256 14.32 12.56 -2.43
C SER A 256 15.16 12.77 -1.16
N GLU A 257 15.17 11.82 -0.20
CA GLU A 257 16.02 11.89 0.98
C GLU A 257 17.50 11.70 0.68
N PHE A 258 17.85 11.13 -0.48
CA PHE A 258 19.26 10.91 -0.86
C PHE A 258 19.62 11.34 -2.28
N VAL A 259 18.67 11.51 -3.20
CA VAL A 259 18.95 12.04 -4.55
C VAL A 259 18.84 13.57 -4.61
N GLY A 260 19.43 14.20 -5.62
CA GLY A 260 19.43 15.66 -5.77
C GLY A 260 18.09 16.22 -6.23
N GLU A 261 17.41 15.52 -7.12
CA GLU A 261 16.14 15.95 -7.70
C GLU A 261 15.24 14.75 -8.04
N VAL A 262 13.93 14.91 -7.87
CA VAL A 262 12.90 13.95 -8.23
C VAL A 262 11.80 14.61 -9.05
N LEU A 263 11.62 14.20 -10.29
CA LEU A 263 10.47 14.55 -11.13
C LEU A 263 9.33 13.55 -10.87
N SER A 264 8.17 14.03 -10.43
CA SER A 264 7.09 13.16 -9.92
C SER A 264 5.83 13.30 -10.74
N TYR A 265 5.55 12.31 -11.59
CA TYR A 265 4.41 12.28 -12.48
C TYR A 265 3.18 11.68 -11.81
N GLU A 266 2.03 12.34 -11.94
CA GLU A 266 0.73 11.78 -11.57
C GLU A 266 -0.33 12.29 -12.54
N LYS A 267 -1.02 11.37 -13.22
CA LYS A 267 -2.04 11.68 -14.21
C LYS A 267 -3.32 12.21 -13.57
N ASP A 268 -3.77 11.60 -12.47
CA ASP A 268 -5.04 11.96 -11.84
C ASP A 268 -4.90 13.28 -11.06
N VAL A 269 -5.74 14.26 -11.41
CA VAL A 269 -5.68 15.62 -10.85
C VAL A 269 -5.85 15.63 -9.32
N ASN A 270 -6.70 14.74 -8.78
CA ASN A 270 -6.94 14.69 -7.34
C ASN A 270 -5.76 14.06 -6.59
N ARG A 271 -5.21 12.96 -7.12
CA ARG A 271 -4.00 12.32 -6.61
C ARG A 271 -2.79 13.23 -6.74
N PHE A 272 -2.69 14.01 -7.81
CA PHE A 272 -1.67 15.04 -8.00
C PHE A 272 -1.78 16.11 -6.91
N ALA A 273 -2.99 16.61 -6.61
CA ALA A 273 -3.20 17.58 -5.54
C ALA A 273 -2.77 17.03 -4.17
N VAL A 274 -3.07 15.76 -3.88
CA VAL A 274 -2.61 15.06 -2.67
C VAL A 274 -1.08 14.96 -2.64
N LEU A 275 -0.45 14.57 -3.74
CA LEU A 275 1.01 14.47 -3.85
C LEU A 275 1.68 15.83 -3.63
N LYS A 276 1.21 16.88 -4.33
CA LYS A 276 1.71 18.25 -4.20
C LYS A 276 1.61 18.75 -2.76
N LYS A 277 0.46 18.53 -2.11
CA LYS A 277 0.25 18.85 -0.69
C LYS A 277 1.26 18.11 0.20
N ARG A 278 1.42 16.80 0.02
CA ARG A 278 2.33 15.99 0.83
C ARG A 278 3.80 16.39 0.66
N VAL A 279 4.23 16.70 -0.57
CA VAL A 279 5.58 17.22 -0.85
C VAL A 279 5.84 18.52 -0.08
N HIS A 280 4.86 19.43 -0.06
CA HIS A 280 4.95 20.68 0.69
C HIS A 280 4.99 20.43 2.21
N GLU A 281 4.04 19.66 2.75
CA GLU A 281 3.94 19.34 4.18
C GLU A 281 5.20 18.63 4.70
N CYS A 282 5.81 17.77 3.89
CA CYS A 282 7.04 17.06 4.23
C CYS A 282 8.31 17.89 3.97
N LYS A 283 8.19 19.16 3.56
CA LYS A 283 9.30 20.08 3.27
C LYS A 283 10.25 19.63 2.16
N ALA A 284 9.75 18.79 1.24
CA ALA A 284 10.53 18.21 0.15
C ALA A 284 10.50 19.04 -1.15
N SER A 285 9.82 20.19 -1.17
CA SER A 285 9.62 21.01 -2.39
C SER A 285 10.90 21.50 -3.07
N LYS A 286 12.05 21.50 -2.38
CA LYS A 286 13.35 21.82 -3.00
C LYS A 286 13.92 20.68 -3.85
N MET A 287 13.54 19.45 -3.52
CA MET A 287 14.08 18.22 -4.12
C MET A 287 13.06 17.53 -5.02
N VAL A 288 11.79 17.93 -4.97
CA VAL A 288 10.69 17.23 -5.66
C VAL A 288 9.87 18.22 -6.48
N THR A 289 9.88 18.01 -7.80
CA THR A 289 9.01 18.70 -8.75
C THR A 289 7.83 17.81 -9.09
N VAL A 290 6.61 18.27 -8.85
CA VAL A 290 5.37 17.50 -9.09
C VAL A 290 4.74 17.93 -10.41
N ILE A 291 4.44 16.96 -11.27
CA ILE A 291 3.98 17.15 -12.65
C ILE A 291 2.64 16.44 -12.83
N ASN A 292 1.60 17.15 -13.28
CA ASN A 292 0.28 16.58 -13.55
C ASN A 292 0.14 16.18 -15.01
N GLU A 293 0.84 15.11 -15.40
CA GLU A 293 0.84 14.59 -16.75
C GLU A 293 0.78 13.05 -16.73
N ASP A 294 0.34 12.46 -17.83
CA ASP A 294 0.45 11.01 -18.03
C ASP A 294 1.89 10.66 -18.40
N PHE A 295 2.55 9.85 -17.58
CA PHE A 295 3.90 9.38 -17.86
C PHE A 295 3.99 8.66 -19.22
N LEU A 296 2.93 8.00 -19.68
CA LEU A 296 2.96 7.34 -21.00
C LEU A 296 3.05 8.33 -22.17
N GLU A 297 2.53 9.54 -21.99
CA GLU A 297 2.45 10.58 -23.02
C GLU A 297 3.65 11.54 -22.98
N CYS A 298 4.48 11.49 -21.93
CA CYS A 298 5.67 12.36 -21.88
C CYS A 298 6.72 11.93 -22.92
N ASN A 299 7.40 12.90 -23.51
CA ASN A 299 8.43 12.66 -24.53
C ASN A 299 9.83 13.03 -23.97
N PRO A 300 10.67 12.04 -23.60
CA PRO A 300 12.00 12.30 -23.07
C PRO A 300 12.99 12.88 -24.10
N VAL A 301 12.72 12.70 -25.40
CA VAL A 301 13.57 13.26 -26.46
C VAL A 301 13.35 14.77 -26.56
N GLU A 302 12.09 15.21 -26.48
CA GLU A 302 11.72 16.63 -26.65
C GLU A 302 11.84 17.45 -25.36
N ASN A 303 11.89 16.80 -24.19
CA ASN A 303 11.99 17.48 -22.90
C ASN A 303 13.41 17.39 -22.34
N PRO A 304 14.20 18.48 -22.36
CA PRO A 304 15.59 18.47 -21.86
C PRO A 304 15.72 18.03 -20.39
N ASN A 305 14.68 18.25 -19.56
CA ASN A 305 14.71 17.85 -18.15
C ASN A 305 14.62 16.33 -17.95
N LEU A 306 14.33 15.56 -19.01
CA LEU A 306 14.21 14.11 -18.98
C LEU A 306 15.42 13.39 -19.60
N GLN A 307 16.41 14.11 -20.11
CA GLN A 307 17.58 13.54 -20.80
C GLN A 307 18.69 13.13 -19.82
N ASP A 308 18.74 13.74 -18.64
CA ASP A 308 19.77 13.60 -17.60
C ASP A 308 19.28 12.79 -16.39
N LEU A 309 18.39 11.81 -16.58
CA LEU A 309 17.88 10.97 -15.50
C LEU A 309 18.83 9.80 -15.21
N ASP A 310 19.08 9.52 -13.92
CA ASP A 310 19.81 8.33 -13.48
C ASP A 310 18.89 7.18 -13.09
N ILE A 311 17.75 7.52 -12.46
CA ILE A 311 16.85 6.57 -11.81
C ILE A 311 15.42 6.80 -12.27
N ILE A 312 14.70 5.74 -12.62
CA ILE A 312 13.24 5.76 -12.81
C ILE A 312 12.59 4.80 -11.83
N LEU A 313 11.60 5.29 -11.09
CA LEU A 313 10.76 4.50 -10.21
C LEU A 313 9.39 4.27 -10.87
N CYS A 314 9.05 3.00 -11.07
CA CYS A 314 7.77 2.53 -11.58
C CYS A 314 7.03 1.78 -10.46
N ASP A 315 6.11 2.45 -9.78
CA ASP A 315 5.19 1.87 -8.79
C ASP A 315 3.72 2.04 -9.25
N PRO A 316 3.35 1.43 -10.40
CA PRO A 316 2.07 1.68 -11.04
C PRO A 316 0.87 1.17 -10.22
N SER A 317 -0.32 1.59 -10.63
CA SER A 317 -1.57 1.05 -10.10
C SER A 317 -1.59 -0.49 -10.15
N CYS A 318 -1.85 -1.11 -9.01
CA CYS A 318 -1.92 -2.55 -8.78
C CYS A 318 -3.28 -2.97 -8.23
N SER A 319 -3.56 -4.27 -8.22
CA SER A 319 -4.78 -4.83 -7.63
C SER A 319 -4.91 -4.59 -6.11
N GLY A 320 -3.80 -4.30 -5.42
CA GLY A 320 -3.76 -4.17 -3.97
C GLY A 320 -3.94 -5.49 -3.23
N SER A 321 -3.82 -6.62 -3.91
CA SER A 321 -4.06 -7.96 -3.35
C SER A 321 -3.17 -8.26 -2.14
N GLY A 322 -1.92 -7.80 -2.14
CA GLY A 322 -1.00 -7.96 -1.02
C GLY A 322 -1.31 -7.12 0.23
N MET A 323 -2.11 -6.06 0.09
CA MET A 323 -2.58 -5.24 1.22
C MET A 323 -3.84 -5.81 1.87
N LYS A 324 -4.65 -6.58 1.12
CA LYS A 324 -5.95 -7.12 1.59
C LYS A 324 -5.78 -8.28 2.57
N LEU A 325 -4.66 -9.02 2.51
CA LEU A 325 -4.39 -10.17 3.37
C LEU A 325 -4.24 -9.81 4.87
N HIS A 326 -3.89 -8.57 5.21
CA HIS A 326 -3.86 -8.13 6.63
C HIS A 326 -5.24 -7.67 7.14
N SER A 327 -6.24 -7.59 6.25
CA SER A 327 -7.58 -7.13 6.56
C SER A 327 -8.57 -8.27 6.83
N GLY A 328 -8.20 -9.53 6.58
CA GLY A 328 -9.03 -10.72 6.81
C GLY A 328 -8.23 -11.87 7.42
N HIS A 329 -8.79 -12.48 8.46
CA HIS A 329 -8.52 -13.83 9.02
C HIS A 329 -7.08 -14.34 9.15
N SER A 330 -6.62 -14.43 10.42
CA SER A 330 -6.35 -15.73 11.08
C SER A 330 -5.63 -15.48 12.42
N THR A 331 -6.39 -15.51 13.50
CA THR A 331 -5.92 -16.14 14.74
C THR A 331 -6.08 -17.63 14.53
N GLN A 332 -4.95 -18.36 14.47
CA GLN A 332 -4.87 -19.83 14.47
C GLN A 332 -5.16 -20.57 13.14
N SER A 333 -4.25 -20.45 12.18
CA SER A 333 -3.82 -21.51 11.25
C SER A 333 -2.58 -21.01 10.51
N ILE A 334 -1.73 -21.89 9.99
CA ILE A 334 -0.62 -21.49 9.11
C ILE A 334 -1.28 -21.00 7.81
N ALA A 335 -1.39 -19.69 7.64
CA ALA A 335 -1.88 -19.14 6.38
C ALA A 335 -0.96 -19.63 5.25
N PRO A 336 -1.50 -20.13 4.12
CA PRO A 336 -0.68 -20.64 3.03
C PRO A 336 0.25 -19.55 2.50
N CYS A 337 1.37 -19.99 1.95
CA CYS A 337 2.32 -19.12 1.29
C CYS A 337 1.62 -18.36 0.15
N THR A 338 1.76 -17.04 0.13
CA THR A 338 1.14 -16.21 -0.92
C THR A 338 1.80 -16.36 -2.29
N LEU A 339 2.93 -17.07 -2.36
CA LEU A 339 3.54 -17.45 -3.63
C LEU A 339 2.68 -18.48 -4.38
N ASP A 340 2.00 -19.36 -3.64
CA ASP A 340 1.22 -20.48 -4.18
C ASP A 340 -0.26 -20.09 -4.41
N ILE A 341 -0.61 -18.83 -4.13
CA ILE A 341 -1.96 -18.32 -4.38
C ILE A 341 -2.07 -17.97 -5.85
N GLU A 342 -2.85 -18.76 -6.57
CA GLU A 342 -3.29 -18.42 -7.91
C GLU A 342 -4.27 -17.24 -7.88
N THR A 343 -4.28 -16.48 -8.98
CA THR A 343 -5.21 -15.37 -9.14
C THR A 343 -6.62 -15.92 -9.26
N PRO A 344 -7.56 -15.52 -8.38
CA PRO A 344 -8.96 -15.98 -8.46
C PRO A 344 -9.57 -15.69 -9.84
N GLU A 345 -10.41 -16.59 -10.34
CA GLU A 345 -11.00 -16.50 -11.69
C GLU A 345 -11.72 -15.16 -11.94
N ASP A 346 -12.42 -14.64 -10.93
CA ASP A 346 -13.14 -13.37 -10.96
C ASP A 346 -12.20 -12.13 -10.96
N GLN A 347 -10.97 -12.30 -10.49
CA GLN A 347 -9.93 -11.25 -10.45
C GLN A 347 -8.94 -11.36 -11.61
N LEU A 348 -8.87 -12.50 -12.30
CA LEU A 348 -7.86 -12.82 -13.30
C LEU A 348 -7.83 -11.82 -14.45
N GLU A 349 -8.98 -11.50 -15.03
CA GLU A 349 -9.05 -10.56 -16.16
C GLU A 349 -8.63 -9.15 -15.74
N ARG A 350 -9.01 -8.73 -14.53
CA ARG A 350 -8.56 -7.46 -13.96
C ARG A 350 -7.04 -7.45 -13.75
N ALA A 351 -6.47 -8.52 -13.19
CA ALA A 351 -5.04 -8.65 -12.96
C ALA A 351 -4.26 -8.60 -14.29
N LYS A 352 -4.73 -9.30 -15.34
CA LYS A 352 -4.14 -9.24 -16.68
C LYS A 352 -4.18 -7.85 -17.30
N ASN A 353 -5.30 -7.13 -17.17
CA ASN A 353 -5.41 -5.78 -17.71
C ASN A 353 -4.54 -4.77 -16.96
N LEU A 354 -4.39 -4.94 -15.64
CA LEU A 354 -3.40 -4.19 -14.86
C LEU A 354 -1.97 -4.55 -15.30
N GLY A 355 -1.64 -5.83 -15.46
CA GLY A 355 -0.35 -6.30 -15.97
C GLY A 355 0.01 -5.69 -17.33
N LYS A 356 -0.92 -5.64 -18.28
CA LYS A 356 -0.73 -4.95 -19.58
C LYS A 356 -0.43 -3.45 -19.42
N PHE A 357 -1.10 -2.78 -18.49
CA PHE A 357 -0.83 -1.36 -18.21
C PHE A 357 0.56 -1.17 -17.59
N GLN A 358 0.90 -1.99 -16.60
CA GLN A 358 2.20 -1.98 -15.92
C GLN A 358 3.34 -2.27 -16.90
N PHE A 359 3.13 -3.23 -17.80
CA PHE A 359 4.03 -3.54 -18.91
C PHE A 359 4.31 -2.32 -19.80
N LYS A 360 3.30 -1.52 -20.13
CA LYS A 360 3.49 -0.28 -20.92
C LYS A 360 4.35 0.73 -20.18
N ILE A 361 4.08 0.96 -18.89
CA ILE A 361 4.85 1.89 -18.04
C ILE A 361 6.32 1.45 -17.98
N LEU A 362 6.57 0.17 -17.64
CA LEU A 362 7.91 -0.36 -17.51
C LEU A 362 8.65 -0.39 -18.86
N SER A 363 7.96 -0.79 -19.94
CA SER A 363 8.52 -0.77 -21.29
C SER A 363 8.94 0.64 -21.70
N LYS A 364 8.12 1.67 -21.41
CA LYS A 364 8.49 3.05 -21.71
C LYS A 364 9.74 3.46 -20.94
N ALA A 365 9.77 3.21 -19.62
CA ALA A 365 10.92 3.54 -18.76
C ALA A 365 12.24 2.91 -19.27
N LEU A 366 12.19 1.65 -19.72
CA LEU A 366 13.39 0.94 -20.20
C LEU A 366 13.84 1.36 -21.61
N ASN A 367 12.92 1.80 -22.47
CA ASN A 367 13.24 1.97 -23.90
C ASN A 367 13.35 3.44 -24.34
N GLU A 368 12.58 4.35 -23.75
CA GLU A 368 12.49 5.73 -24.24
C GLU A 368 13.35 6.72 -23.45
N PHE A 369 13.71 6.40 -22.21
CA PHE A 369 14.53 7.27 -21.34
C PHE A 369 16.04 6.98 -21.41
N VAL A 370 16.49 6.45 -22.54
CA VAL A 370 17.90 6.15 -22.79
C VAL A 370 18.26 6.65 -24.18
N ASN A 371 19.27 7.51 -24.26
CA ASN A 371 19.80 8.03 -25.51
C ASN A 371 21.29 7.68 -25.62
N GLY A 372 21.60 6.63 -26.40
CA GLY A 372 22.95 6.08 -26.46
C GLY A 372 23.41 5.58 -25.08
N ASP A 373 24.53 6.14 -24.60
CA ASP A 373 25.09 5.83 -23.28
C ASP A 373 24.59 6.75 -22.16
N GLU A 374 23.70 7.70 -22.48
CA GLU A 374 23.12 8.67 -21.55
C GLU A 374 21.66 8.33 -21.21
N GLY A 375 21.15 8.95 -20.14
CA GLY A 375 19.84 8.66 -19.58
C GLY A 375 19.85 7.52 -18.56
N ALA A 376 18.65 7.00 -18.26
CA ALA A 376 18.40 6.18 -17.10
C ALA A 376 19.39 5.01 -16.98
N ARG A 377 20.00 4.89 -15.81
CA ARG A 377 20.90 3.78 -15.46
C ARG A 377 20.19 2.71 -14.65
N PHE A 378 19.22 3.11 -13.83
CA PHE A 378 18.44 2.21 -12.99
C PHE A 378 16.95 2.41 -13.18
N VAL A 379 16.21 1.31 -13.34
CA VAL A 379 14.74 1.33 -13.31
C VAL A 379 14.27 0.39 -12.20
N VAL A 380 13.52 0.92 -11.25
CA VAL A 380 12.92 0.14 -10.16
C VAL A 380 11.47 -0.11 -10.48
N TYR A 381 11.06 -1.37 -10.51
CA TYR A 381 9.67 -1.76 -10.67
C TYR A 381 9.15 -2.37 -9.39
N SER A 382 8.00 -1.91 -8.90
CA SER A 382 7.35 -2.50 -7.73
C SER A 382 5.84 -2.52 -7.82
N THR A 383 5.22 -3.48 -7.13
CA THR A 383 3.77 -3.51 -6.96
C THR A 383 3.38 -3.95 -5.55
N CYS A 384 2.17 -3.58 -5.18
CA CYS A 384 1.48 -4.06 -3.98
C CYS A 384 0.66 -5.35 -4.22
N SER A 385 0.98 -6.10 -5.28
CA SER A 385 0.24 -7.29 -5.71
C SER A 385 0.95 -8.59 -5.35
N ILE A 386 0.16 -9.64 -5.12
CA ILE A 386 0.62 -11.04 -5.05
C ILE A 386 0.31 -11.81 -6.35
N TYR A 387 -0.20 -11.18 -7.40
CA TYR A 387 -0.57 -11.87 -8.64
C TYR A 387 0.60 -11.89 -9.62
N ARG A 388 0.83 -13.02 -10.27
CA ARG A 388 1.99 -13.22 -11.16
C ARG A 388 1.87 -12.39 -12.44
N GLU A 389 0.64 -12.19 -12.90
CA GLU A 389 0.24 -11.38 -14.05
C GLU A 389 0.66 -9.90 -13.91
N GLU A 390 0.74 -9.40 -12.67
CA GLU A 390 1.20 -8.05 -12.35
C GLU A 390 2.70 -7.98 -12.02
N ASN A 391 3.35 -9.13 -11.85
CA ASN A 391 4.68 -9.24 -11.23
C ASN A 391 5.67 -9.91 -12.18
N GLU A 392 5.90 -11.21 -12.00
CA GLU A 392 6.90 -11.98 -12.75
C GLU A 392 6.61 -12.02 -14.25
N GLU A 393 5.33 -12.04 -14.65
CA GLU A 393 4.97 -12.03 -16.07
C GLU A 393 5.31 -10.70 -16.74
N VAL A 394 5.08 -9.57 -16.07
CA VAL A 394 5.48 -8.25 -16.56
C VAL A 394 7.00 -8.19 -16.75
N VAL A 395 7.75 -8.65 -15.75
CA VAL A 395 9.24 -8.68 -15.81
C VAL A 395 9.72 -9.58 -16.94
N ARG A 396 9.15 -10.78 -17.07
CA ARG A 396 9.50 -11.72 -18.14
C ARG A 396 9.23 -11.11 -19.52
N ASP A 397 8.07 -10.48 -19.70
CA ASP A 397 7.68 -9.94 -20.99
C ASP A 397 8.56 -8.74 -21.42
N VAL A 398 8.98 -7.88 -20.48
CA VAL A 398 9.90 -6.77 -20.82
C VAL A 398 11.30 -7.27 -21.11
N LEU A 399 11.79 -8.30 -20.41
CA LEU A 399 13.09 -8.92 -20.67
C LEU A 399 13.12 -9.61 -22.03
N LYS A 400 12.06 -10.36 -22.39
CA LYS A 400 11.93 -10.99 -23.72
C LYS A 400 11.99 -10.00 -24.87
N ARG A 401 11.49 -8.77 -24.70
CA ARG A 401 11.62 -7.72 -25.73
C ARG A 401 13.05 -7.25 -25.94
N GLN A 402 13.95 -7.59 -25.02
CA GLN A 402 15.38 -7.29 -25.09
C GLN A 402 16.22 -8.53 -25.45
N ASP A 403 15.60 -9.68 -25.73
CA ASP A 403 16.27 -10.89 -26.22
C ASP A 403 16.85 -10.64 -27.62
N GLY A 404 18.05 -10.09 -27.65
CA GLY A 404 18.89 -9.91 -28.82
C GLY A 404 20.36 -10.08 -28.42
N GLU A 405 21.28 -10.06 -29.39
CA GLU A 405 22.71 -10.30 -29.14
C GLU A 405 23.36 -9.27 -28.19
N ARG A 406 22.72 -8.12 -27.99
CA ARG A 406 23.15 -7.04 -27.08
C ARG A 406 21.97 -6.53 -26.25
N PRO A 407 21.57 -7.25 -25.19
CA PRO A 407 20.52 -6.76 -24.29
C PRO A 407 20.93 -5.41 -23.68
N ARG A 408 19.99 -4.48 -23.53
CA ARG A 408 20.28 -3.15 -22.97
C ARG A 408 20.22 -3.15 -21.43
N TRP A 409 19.41 -4.02 -20.85
CA TRP A 409 19.21 -4.07 -19.41
C TRP A 409 19.42 -5.49 -18.87
N LYS A 410 19.88 -5.56 -17.63
CA LYS A 410 19.89 -6.77 -16.80
C LYS A 410 19.13 -6.49 -15.51
N THR A 411 18.62 -7.51 -14.86
CA THR A 411 18.12 -7.36 -13.48
C THR A 411 19.28 -7.46 -12.49
N VAL A 412 19.17 -6.69 -11.41
CA VAL A 412 20.12 -6.71 -10.29
C VAL A 412 19.89 -7.98 -9.47
N ASP A 413 20.97 -8.67 -9.10
CA ASP A 413 20.92 -9.71 -8.10
C ASP A 413 20.65 -9.10 -6.72
N LEU A 414 19.38 -9.03 -6.36
CA LEU A 414 18.92 -8.49 -5.08
C LEU A 414 19.37 -9.34 -3.87
N THR A 415 19.75 -10.62 -4.07
CA THR A 415 20.27 -11.47 -2.99
C THR A 415 21.67 -11.04 -2.55
N SER A 416 22.43 -10.41 -3.45
CA SER A 416 23.75 -9.82 -3.17
C SER A 416 23.70 -8.50 -2.40
N VAL A 417 22.50 -7.93 -2.20
CA VAL A 417 22.32 -6.63 -1.55
C VAL A 417 21.98 -6.82 -0.08
N ASP A 418 22.88 -6.38 0.81
CA ASP A 418 22.57 -6.31 2.23
C ASP A 418 21.68 -5.09 2.50
N ALA A 419 20.37 -5.30 2.36
CA ALA A 419 19.36 -4.27 2.63
C ALA A 419 19.32 -3.83 4.10
N GLY A 420 20.03 -4.50 5.02
CA GLY A 420 19.93 -4.28 6.46
C GLY A 420 18.75 -5.03 7.11
N ILE A 421 18.21 -6.04 6.43
CA ILE A 421 17.09 -6.84 6.91
C ILE A 421 17.64 -8.05 7.69
N SER A 422 17.00 -8.39 8.82
CA SER A 422 17.39 -9.57 9.61
C SER A 422 17.05 -10.85 8.85
N LYS A 423 17.90 -11.88 8.96
CA LYS A 423 17.66 -13.21 8.36
C LYS A 423 16.31 -13.83 8.75
N SER A 424 15.76 -13.45 9.90
CA SER A 424 14.42 -13.87 10.34
C SER A 424 13.29 -13.46 9.39
N TYR A 425 13.52 -12.52 8.46
CA TYR A 425 12.55 -12.10 7.46
C TYR A 425 12.65 -12.89 6.15
N ASN A 426 13.72 -13.67 5.97
CA ASN A 426 14.00 -14.38 4.71
C ASN A 426 12.93 -15.41 4.37
N GLU A 427 12.24 -15.99 5.36
CA GLU A 427 11.12 -16.91 5.12
C GLU A 427 9.98 -16.25 4.35
N GLY A 428 9.81 -14.93 4.50
CA GLY A 428 8.83 -14.15 3.74
C GLY A 428 9.35 -13.65 2.40
N PHE A 429 10.60 -13.93 2.01
CA PHE A 429 11.22 -13.43 0.78
C PHE A 429 11.40 -14.57 -0.20
N HIS A 430 10.65 -14.51 -1.31
CA HIS A 430 10.71 -15.48 -2.39
C HIS A 430 11.45 -14.85 -3.56
N TRP A 431 12.69 -15.29 -3.74
CA TRP A 431 13.57 -14.88 -4.82
C TRP A 431 13.26 -15.67 -6.08
N ASN A 432 13.27 -14.99 -7.21
CA ASN A 432 13.26 -15.61 -8.52
C ASN A 432 14.60 -15.26 -9.19
N ASP A 433 15.54 -16.19 -9.14
CA ASP A 433 16.90 -16.00 -9.64
C ASP A 433 16.95 -15.85 -11.17
N GLU A 434 16.03 -16.52 -11.89
CA GLU A 434 15.92 -16.42 -13.35
C GLU A 434 15.55 -15.00 -13.80
N LEU A 435 14.61 -14.37 -13.09
CA LEU A 435 14.13 -13.02 -13.42
C LEU A 435 14.81 -11.91 -12.61
N GLY A 436 15.62 -12.23 -11.59
CA GLY A 436 16.22 -11.24 -10.69
C GLY A 436 15.17 -10.38 -9.96
N CYS A 437 14.12 -11.01 -9.45
CA CYS A 437 13.04 -10.31 -8.76
C CYS A 437 12.71 -10.92 -7.39
N LEU A 438 12.10 -10.10 -6.53
CA LEU A 438 11.73 -10.45 -5.17
C LEU A 438 10.22 -10.30 -4.98
N ARG A 439 9.59 -11.41 -4.58
CA ARG A 439 8.24 -11.40 -4.03
C ARG A 439 8.29 -11.51 -2.51
N ILE A 440 7.58 -10.61 -1.86
CA ILE A 440 7.44 -10.58 -0.41
C ILE A 440 6.10 -11.19 -0.03
N CYS A 441 6.14 -12.26 0.75
CA CYS A 441 4.97 -12.97 1.25
C CYS A 441 4.45 -12.36 2.55
N ALA A 442 3.13 -12.21 2.62
CA ALA A 442 2.46 -11.73 3.83
C ALA A 442 2.36 -12.80 4.93
N SER A 443 2.42 -14.09 4.56
CA SER A 443 2.17 -15.23 5.44
C SER A 443 3.44 -15.89 6.01
N CYS A 444 4.48 -16.03 5.19
CA CYS A 444 5.68 -16.80 5.53
C CYS A 444 6.71 -16.04 6.37
N GLY A 445 6.65 -14.70 6.37
CA GLY A 445 7.53 -13.89 7.21
C GLY A 445 7.14 -13.90 8.69
N PRO A 446 7.90 -13.18 9.54
CA PRO A 446 7.50 -12.94 10.93
C PRO A 446 6.05 -12.48 11.00
N LYS A 447 5.26 -13.08 11.91
CA LYS A 447 3.79 -12.87 12.00
C LYS A 447 3.41 -11.39 12.01
N ASN A 448 2.63 -10.96 11.02
CA ASN A 448 2.11 -9.59 10.86
C ASN A 448 3.21 -8.52 10.69
N TYR A 449 4.28 -8.81 9.94
CA TYR A 449 5.33 -7.82 9.66
C TYR A 449 5.43 -7.36 8.21
N LEU A 450 5.07 -8.22 7.25
CA LEU A 450 5.26 -7.96 5.83
C LEU A 450 3.91 -7.93 5.13
N ASN A 451 3.69 -6.94 4.27
CA ASN A 451 2.59 -6.95 3.32
C ASN A 451 3.02 -7.70 2.06
N GLY A 452 2.07 -8.34 1.38
CA GLY A 452 2.31 -8.92 0.06
C GLY A 452 2.79 -7.82 -0.89
N PHE A 453 3.94 -8.03 -1.52
CA PHE A 453 4.59 -6.99 -2.31
C PHE A 453 5.56 -7.61 -3.32
N PHE A 454 5.91 -6.86 -4.37
CA PHE A 454 6.85 -7.29 -5.39
C PHE A 454 7.83 -6.16 -5.73
N LEU A 455 9.09 -6.50 -6.00
CA LEU A 455 10.05 -5.56 -6.56
C LEU A 455 11.12 -6.22 -7.42
N THR A 456 11.61 -5.48 -8.40
CA THR A 456 12.85 -5.76 -9.14
C THR A 456 13.56 -4.46 -9.48
N ILE A 457 14.86 -4.53 -9.76
CA ILE A 457 15.67 -3.40 -10.18
C ILE A 457 16.39 -3.82 -11.46
N PHE A 458 16.23 -3.03 -12.51
CA PHE A 458 16.97 -3.14 -13.75
C PHE A 458 18.17 -2.20 -13.71
N GLU A 459 19.33 -2.70 -14.14
CA GLU A 459 20.54 -1.92 -14.38
C GLU A 459 20.85 -1.94 -15.88
N ARG A 460 21.11 -0.77 -16.46
CA ARG A 460 21.54 -0.66 -17.85
C ARG A 460 22.93 -1.27 -18.01
N ILE A 461 23.10 -2.14 -19.00
CA ILE A 461 24.37 -2.75 -19.34
C ILE A 461 25.22 -1.70 -20.05
N VAL A 462 26.43 -1.48 -19.53
CA VAL A 462 27.46 -0.67 -20.18
C VAL A 462 28.37 -1.63 -20.94
N TYR A 463 28.40 -1.51 -22.26
CA TYR A 463 29.34 -2.24 -23.10
C TYR A 463 30.58 -1.37 -23.30
N ASP A 464 31.77 -1.92 -23.08
CA ASP A 464 33.00 -1.21 -23.42
C ASP A 464 33.01 -0.89 -24.91
N SER A 465 33.36 0.35 -25.26
CA SER A 465 33.52 0.77 -26.65
C SER A 465 34.76 0.06 -27.21
N SER A 466 34.53 -0.99 -28.01
CA SER A 466 35.59 -1.71 -28.72
C SER A 466 36.25 -0.86 -29.80
#